data_AF-A0AB33ZTA6-F1
#
_entry.id   AF-A0AB33ZTA6-F1
#
_cell.length_a   1.000
_cell.length_b   1.000
_cell.length_c   1.000
_cell.angle_alpha   90.00
_cell.angle_beta   90.00
_cell.angle_gamma   90.00
#
_symmetry.space_group_name_H-M   'P 1'
#
loop_
_entity.id
_entity.type
_entity.pdbx_description
1 polymer ?
#
loop_
_entity_poly.entity_id
_entity_poly.type
_entity_poly.pdbx_seq_one_letter_code
_entity_poly.pdbx_strand_id
1 'polypeptide(L)'
;MIQQPSSYVMIGDFTSFFDKIDHQYLKERLCDLLQVDRLNSDYYAIFKRITKYDYWDLKDLYRLNNLNPKKRKDKIKLNSKPRILSQSDYKKYRSHIKRHQDNKGIPQGSSISACLANVYILEIDKMINDFVVSHGGIYRRYSDDFIIILPMATSSLDDVEVIIKRFESFKDRGILELQPEKTQVYKLQSHSIVNIGHLFTPSLNEKHKTINFIGFTFDGNAIKIREKTTSKYYYRMHHKAKGVAHQYYRNKYYKGADKLYRLYSPNGQYGKGNYFTYLSRVQRAFPNQSIMIPEDRIMTNIRLTLKNNRWG
;
A
#
# COMPACT_ATOMS: atom_id res chain seq x y z
N MET A 1 24.59 9.14 7.01
CA MET A 1 23.63 9.03 5.88
C MET A 1 24.47 9.04 4.62
N ILE A 2 24.50 7.95 3.86
CA ILE A 2 25.39 7.81 2.71
C ILE A 2 25.04 8.88 1.67
N GLN A 3 25.88 9.92 1.57
CA GLN A 3 25.82 10.91 0.49
C GLN A 3 26.52 10.30 -0.72
N GLN A 4 25.81 9.45 -1.47
CA GLN A 4 26.33 8.95 -2.73
C GLN A 4 25.74 9.78 -3.87
N PRO A 5 26.56 10.59 -4.56
CA PRO A 5 26.08 11.46 -5.63
C PRO A 5 25.68 10.68 -6.90
N SER A 6 26.07 9.41 -7.00
CA SER A 6 25.83 8.55 -8.16
C SER A 6 25.45 7.12 -7.74
N SER A 7 24.25 6.67 -8.11
CA SER A 7 23.73 5.36 -7.74
C SER A 7 22.73 4.82 -8.76
N TYR A 8 22.65 3.50 -8.89
CA TYR A 8 21.50 2.83 -9.48
C TYR A 8 20.43 2.63 -8.39
N VAL A 9 19.18 2.95 -8.70
CA VAL A 9 18.06 2.77 -7.78
C VAL A 9 17.00 1.92 -8.44
N MET A 10 16.72 0.75 -7.88
CA MET A 10 15.62 -0.11 -8.29
C MET A 10 14.50 -0.01 -7.26
N ILE A 11 13.29 0.26 -7.73
CA ILE A 11 12.06 0.13 -6.93
C ILE A 11 11.21 -0.98 -7.51
N GLY A 12 10.55 -1.73 -6.64
CA GLY A 12 9.68 -2.83 -7.05
C GLY A 12 8.53 -3.05 -6.07
N ASP A 13 7.58 -3.85 -6.54
CA ASP A 13 6.39 -4.30 -5.81
C ASP A 13 6.08 -5.73 -6.24
N PHE A 14 5.42 -6.52 -5.40
CA PHE A 14 5.04 -7.89 -5.74
C PHE A 14 3.61 -8.01 -6.25
N THR A 15 3.40 -8.79 -7.31
CA THR A 15 2.08 -8.96 -7.93
C THR A 15 1.13 -9.72 -7.00
N SER A 16 0.01 -9.09 -6.60
CA SER A 16 -1.06 -9.72 -5.79
C SER A 16 -0.51 -10.57 -4.63
N PHE A 17 0.46 -10.02 -3.89
CA PHE A 17 1.35 -10.78 -3.01
C PHE A 17 0.64 -11.81 -2.12
N PHE A 18 -0.34 -11.35 -1.31
CA PHE A 18 -1.08 -12.22 -0.40
C PHE A 18 -1.83 -13.36 -1.10
N ASP A 19 -2.31 -13.14 -2.33
CA ASP A 19 -3.10 -14.12 -3.08
C ASP A 19 -2.18 -15.14 -3.78
N LYS A 20 -0.88 -14.83 -3.92
CA LYS A 20 0.12 -15.68 -4.58
C LYS A 20 1.07 -16.42 -3.63
N ILE A 21 0.98 -16.19 -2.32
CA ILE A 21 1.79 -16.90 -1.31
C ILE A 21 1.62 -18.40 -1.46
N ASP A 22 2.70 -19.11 -1.80
CA ASP A 22 2.70 -20.57 -1.90
C ASP A 22 2.66 -21.22 -0.52
N HIS A 23 1.70 -22.14 -0.30
CA HIS A 23 1.47 -22.73 1.01
C HIS A 23 2.61 -23.65 1.44
N GLN A 24 3.20 -24.39 0.50
CA GLN A 24 4.27 -25.33 0.80
C GLN A 24 5.54 -24.55 1.17
N TYR A 25 5.91 -23.57 0.36
CA TYR A 25 7.05 -22.69 0.64
C TYR A 25 6.86 -21.90 1.94
N LEU A 26 5.66 -21.37 2.21
CA LEU A 26 5.37 -20.71 3.50
C LEU A 26 5.62 -21.64 4.68
N LYS A 27 5.19 -22.90 4.59
CA LYS A 27 5.38 -23.89 5.65
C LYS A 27 6.86 -24.19 5.87
N GLU A 28 7.62 -24.33 4.79
CA GLU A 28 9.08 -24.52 4.84
C GLU A 28 9.75 -23.33 5.54
N ARG A 29 9.47 -22.09 5.12
CA ARG A 29 10.03 -20.88 5.75
C ARG A 29 9.64 -20.74 7.22
N LEU A 30 8.44 -21.20 7.62
CA LEU A 30 8.04 -21.25 9.03
C LEU A 30 8.85 -22.29 9.82
N CYS A 31 9.04 -23.48 9.27
CA CYS A 31 9.87 -24.52 9.86
C CYS A 31 11.32 -24.03 10.03
N ASP A 32 11.89 -23.40 9.00
CA ASP A 32 13.25 -22.88 9.02
C ASP A 32 13.41 -21.79 10.10
N LEU A 33 12.46 -20.86 10.19
CA LEU A 33 12.49 -19.79 11.19
C LEU A 33 12.42 -20.34 12.62
N LEU A 34 11.58 -21.37 12.82
CA LEU A 34 11.42 -22.02 14.13
C LEU A 34 12.51 -23.06 14.41
N GLN A 35 13.39 -23.35 13.45
CA GLN A 35 14.41 -24.39 13.50
C GLN A 35 13.84 -25.78 13.87
N VAL A 36 12.73 -26.15 13.22
CA VAL A 36 12.07 -27.46 13.40
C VAL A 36 11.84 -28.15 12.06
N ASP A 37 11.91 -29.48 12.02
CA ASP A 37 11.60 -30.24 10.80
C ASP A 37 10.11 -30.19 10.44
N ARG A 38 9.25 -30.03 11.45
CA ARG A 38 7.79 -30.00 11.29
C ARG A 38 7.12 -29.12 12.33
N LEU A 39 6.15 -28.32 11.87
CA LEU A 39 5.26 -27.57 12.75
C LEU A 39 4.53 -28.51 13.72
N ASN A 40 4.57 -28.20 15.01
CA ASN A 40 3.79 -28.89 16.03
C ASN A 40 2.27 -28.73 15.76
N SER A 41 1.45 -29.46 16.53
CA SER A 41 -0.01 -29.47 16.35
C SER A 41 -0.64 -28.08 16.32
N ASP A 42 -0.16 -27.19 17.19
CA ASP A 42 -0.78 -25.89 17.45
C ASP A 42 -0.44 -24.91 16.34
N TYR A 43 0.84 -24.80 15.97
CA TYR A 43 1.28 -24.01 14.83
C TYR A 43 0.68 -24.53 13.53
N TYR A 44 0.61 -25.85 13.35
CA TYR A 44 0.00 -26.43 12.16
C TYR A 44 -1.50 -26.15 12.07
N ALA A 45 -2.21 -26.15 13.19
CA ALA A 45 -3.64 -25.79 13.22
C ALA A 45 -3.87 -24.34 12.74
N ILE A 46 -3.02 -23.40 13.18
CA ILE A 46 -3.05 -22.01 12.73
C ILE A 46 -2.71 -21.91 11.24
N PHE A 47 -1.58 -22.52 10.82
CA PHE A 47 -1.17 -22.57 9.42
C PHE A 47 -2.30 -23.11 8.53
N LYS A 48 -2.92 -24.22 8.92
CA LYS A 48 -4.05 -24.84 8.20
C LYS A 48 -5.26 -23.91 8.15
N ARG A 49 -5.57 -23.17 9.21
CA ARG A 49 -6.71 -22.24 9.22
C ARG A 49 -6.49 -21.04 8.30
N ILE A 50 -5.25 -20.56 8.19
CA ILE A 50 -4.88 -19.43 7.32
C ILE A 50 -4.77 -19.86 5.85
N THR A 51 -4.30 -21.07 5.57
CA THR A 51 -4.14 -21.59 4.20
C THR A 51 -5.41 -22.23 3.66
N LYS A 52 -6.25 -22.82 4.53
CA LYS A 52 -7.54 -23.46 4.16
C LYS A 52 -8.70 -22.73 4.82
N TYR A 53 -8.76 -21.42 4.62
CA TYR A 53 -9.77 -20.55 5.22
C TYR A 53 -11.14 -20.74 4.56
N ASP A 54 -12.18 -20.41 5.31
CA ASP A 54 -13.55 -20.34 4.79
C ASP A 54 -13.88 -18.88 4.47
N TYR A 55 -14.65 -18.66 3.41
CA TYR A 55 -15.05 -17.32 2.98
C TYR A 55 -16.49 -17.32 2.45
N TRP A 56 -17.11 -16.14 2.49
CA TRP A 56 -18.41 -15.87 1.90
C TRP A 56 -18.24 -14.81 0.81
N ASP A 57 -18.68 -15.11 -0.40
CA ASP A 57 -18.62 -14.14 -1.50
C ASP A 57 -19.49 -12.91 -1.19
N LEU A 58 -18.89 -11.71 -1.27
CA LEU A 58 -19.59 -10.47 -0.99
C LEU A 58 -20.81 -10.26 -1.93
N LYS A 59 -20.72 -10.64 -3.21
CA LYS A 59 -21.86 -10.54 -4.15
C LYS A 59 -23.02 -11.42 -3.70
N ASP A 60 -22.71 -12.57 -3.09
CA ASP A 60 -23.73 -13.45 -2.55
C ASP A 60 -24.42 -12.82 -1.32
N LEU A 61 -23.66 -12.18 -0.42
CA LEU A 61 -24.24 -11.41 0.69
C LEU A 61 -25.15 -10.27 0.20
N TYR A 62 -24.79 -9.58 -0.88
CA TYR A 62 -25.66 -8.59 -1.52
C TYR A 62 -26.97 -9.21 -2.01
N ARG A 63 -26.89 -10.35 -2.71
CA ARG A 63 -28.05 -11.10 -3.21
C ARG A 63 -29.00 -11.50 -2.10
N LEU A 64 -28.48 -12.12 -1.02
CA LEU A 64 -29.27 -12.56 0.14
C LEU A 64 -29.95 -11.39 0.88
N ASN A 65 -29.43 -10.18 0.73
CA ASN A 65 -30.01 -8.97 1.31
C ASN A 65 -30.93 -8.20 0.35
N ASN A 66 -31.19 -8.72 -0.86
CA ASN A 66 -31.91 -8.02 -1.93
C ASN A 66 -31.30 -6.66 -2.28
N LEU A 67 -29.97 -6.60 -2.33
CA LEU A 67 -29.20 -5.40 -2.59
C LEU A 67 -28.33 -5.55 -3.85
N ASN A 68 -28.10 -4.45 -4.56
CA ASN A 68 -27.25 -4.45 -5.75
C ASN A 68 -25.87 -3.85 -5.44
N PRO A 69 -24.77 -4.61 -5.60
CA PRO A 69 -23.42 -4.12 -5.31
C PRO A 69 -22.97 -2.98 -6.24
N LYS A 70 -23.67 -2.70 -7.35
CA LYS A 70 -23.38 -1.56 -8.24
C LYS A 70 -24.04 -0.26 -7.74
N LYS A 71 -25.09 -0.32 -6.92
CA LYS A 71 -25.83 0.86 -6.44
C LYS A 71 -25.20 1.45 -5.17
N ARG A 72 -24.86 2.74 -5.18
CA ARG A 72 -24.28 3.43 -4.01
C ARG A 72 -25.17 3.36 -2.77
N LYS A 73 -26.48 3.56 -2.93
CA LYS A 73 -27.46 3.50 -1.83
C LYS A 73 -27.44 2.13 -1.14
N ASP A 74 -27.35 1.06 -1.92
CA ASP A 74 -27.34 -0.32 -1.43
C ASP A 74 -26.02 -0.66 -0.72
N LYS A 75 -24.88 -0.15 -1.21
CA LYS A 75 -23.60 -0.27 -0.49
C LYS A 75 -23.67 0.36 0.90
N ILE A 76 -24.23 1.57 1.00
CA ILE A 76 -24.41 2.27 2.28
C ILE A 76 -25.33 1.47 3.19
N LYS A 77 -26.46 0.99 2.66
CA LYS A 77 -27.44 0.19 3.40
C LYS A 77 -26.87 -1.12 3.94
N LEU A 78 -26.04 -1.83 3.18
CA LEU A 78 -25.37 -3.04 3.65
C LEU A 78 -24.34 -2.71 4.75
N ASN A 79 -23.47 -1.72 4.51
CA ASN A 79 -22.40 -1.33 5.43
C ASN A 79 -22.90 -0.68 6.73
N SER A 80 -24.14 -0.15 6.75
CA SER A 80 -24.76 0.37 7.96
C SER A 80 -25.35 -0.71 8.86
N LYS A 81 -25.47 -1.96 8.38
CA LYS A 81 -26.00 -3.04 9.21
C LYS A 81 -24.95 -3.46 10.26
N PRO A 82 -25.30 -3.51 11.55
CA PRO A 82 -24.40 -4.07 12.56
C PRO A 82 -24.14 -5.56 12.32
N ARG A 83 -25.08 -6.26 11.69
CA ARG A 83 -24.96 -7.67 11.30
C ARG A 83 -25.59 -7.87 9.92
N ILE A 84 -24.84 -8.46 8.99
CA ILE A 84 -25.28 -8.64 7.60
C ILE A 84 -26.40 -9.68 7.48
N LEU A 85 -26.25 -10.82 8.15
CA LEU A 85 -27.25 -11.91 8.18
C LEU A 85 -27.72 -12.13 9.62
N SER A 86 -29.02 -12.33 9.82
CA SER A 86 -29.53 -12.77 11.13
C SER A 86 -28.98 -14.18 11.47
N GLN A 87 -29.14 -14.62 12.72
CA GLN A 87 -28.68 -15.95 13.12
C GLN A 87 -29.45 -17.07 12.39
N SER A 88 -30.75 -16.88 12.14
CA SER A 88 -31.57 -17.81 11.36
C SER A 88 -31.13 -17.84 9.90
N ASP A 89 -30.91 -16.68 9.27
CA ASP A 89 -30.42 -16.60 7.89
C ASP A 89 -29.04 -17.24 7.75
N TYR A 90 -28.13 -16.99 8.70
CA TYR A 90 -26.81 -17.62 8.69
C TYR A 90 -26.90 -19.15 8.72
N LYS A 91 -27.75 -19.72 9.58
CA LYS A 91 -27.98 -21.17 9.63
C LYS A 91 -28.56 -21.69 8.32
N LYS A 92 -29.57 -20.99 7.77
CA LYS A 92 -30.24 -21.35 6.51
C LYS A 92 -29.30 -21.34 5.32
N TYR A 93 -28.43 -20.34 5.21
CA TYR A 93 -27.54 -20.14 4.08
C TYR A 93 -26.10 -20.62 4.33
N ARG A 94 -25.88 -21.46 5.35
CA ARG A 94 -24.55 -21.95 5.74
C ARG A 94 -23.82 -22.64 4.59
N SER A 95 -24.54 -23.30 3.69
CA SER A 95 -24.01 -23.95 2.49
C SER A 95 -23.36 -23.01 1.48
N HIS A 96 -23.59 -21.69 1.59
CA HIS A 96 -22.96 -20.68 0.74
C HIS A 96 -21.53 -20.34 1.18
N ILE A 97 -21.11 -20.79 2.37
CA ILE A 97 -19.73 -20.66 2.83
C ILE A 97 -18.86 -21.59 1.97
N LYS A 98 -17.87 -21.00 1.32
CA LYS A 98 -16.91 -21.70 0.49
C LYS A 98 -15.63 -21.91 1.27
N ARG A 99 -14.93 -23.00 0.98
CA ARG A 99 -13.59 -23.25 1.51
C ARG A 99 -12.56 -22.96 0.43
N HIS A 100 -11.49 -22.28 0.82
CA HIS A 100 -10.31 -22.12 -0.03
C HIS A 100 -9.60 -23.46 -0.21
N GLN A 101 -9.40 -23.87 -1.46
CA GLN A 101 -8.76 -25.15 -1.80
C GLN A 101 -7.49 -24.98 -2.65
N ASP A 102 -7.16 -23.76 -3.06
CA ASP A 102 -5.94 -23.54 -3.84
C ASP A 102 -4.72 -23.69 -2.95
N ASN A 103 -3.59 -24.08 -3.54
CA ASN A 103 -2.30 -24.20 -2.84
C ASN A 103 -1.58 -22.85 -2.68
N LYS A 104 -2.23 -21.76 -3.06
CA LYS A 104 -1.72 -20.40 -2.96
C LYS A 104 -2.73 -19.48 -2.31
N GLY A 105 -2.25 -18.46 -1.63
CA GLY A 105 -3.06 -17.39 -1.10
C GLY A 105 -3.38 -17.51 0.39
N ILE A 106 -3.30 -16.39 1.11
CA ILE A 106 -3.71 -16.28 2.52
C ILE A 106 -4.64 -15.07 2.70
N PRO A 107 -5.57 -15.09 3.66
CA PRO A 107 -6.58 -14.04 3.81
C PRO A 107 -5.94 -12.71 4.20
N GLN A 108 -6.22 -11.67 3.41
CA GLN A 108 -5.85 -10.29 3.73
C GLN A 108 -6.71 -9.77 4.90
N GLY A 109 -6.08 -9.09 5.87
CA GLY A 109 -6.77 -8.49 7.02
C GLY A 109 -6.92 -9.39 8.25
N SER A 110 -6.46 -10.65 8.19
CA SER A 110 -6.20 -11.43 9.40
C SER A 110 -4.96 -10.89 10.11
N SER A 111 -4.97 -10.89 11.46
CA SER A 111 -3.89 -10.33 12.28
C SER A 111 -2.54 -11.02 12.05
N ILE A 112 -2.55 -12.31 11.72
CA ILE A 112 -1.32 -13.10 11.53
C ILE A 112 -0.82 -13.12 10.08
N SER A 113 -1.68 -12.85 9.08
CA SER A 113 -1.30 -12.96 7.67
C SER A 113 -0.13 -12.05 7.30
N ALA A 114 -0.08 -10.83 7.86
CA ALA A 114 1.02 -9.90 7.62
C ALA A 114 2.36 -10.41 8.19
N CYS A 115 2.32 -11.11 9.33
CA CYS A 115 3.50 -11.74 9.91
C CYS A 115 3.99 -12.89 9.00
N LEU A 116 3.08 -13.77 8.59
CA LEU A 116 3.39 -14.90 7.71
C LEU A 116 3.92 -14.45 6.34
N ALA A 117 3.37 -13.36 5.79
CA ALA A 117 3.89 -12.69 4.60
C ALA A 117 5.36 -12.27 4.74
N ASN A 118 5.77 -11.77 5.92
CA ASN A 118 7.16 -11.43 6.15
C ASN A 118 8.05 -12.66 6.34
N VAL A 119 7.56 -13.70 7.03
CA VAL A 119 8.27 -14.99 7.14
C VAL A 119 8.51 -15.59 5.75
N TYR A 120 7.51 -15.52 4.87
CA TYR A 120 7.58 -16.01 3.49
C TYR A 120 8.78 -15.42 2.73
N ILE A 121 8.97 -14.10 2.77
CA ILE A 121 10.04 -13.45 1.98
C ILE A 121 11.39 -13.45 2.73
N LEU A 122 11.44 -13.82 4.02
CA LEU A 122 12.61 -13.59 4.87
C LEU A 122 13.94 -14.08 4.29
N GLU A 123 13.97 -15.29 3.73
CA GLU A 123 15.18 -15.85 3.12
C GLU A 123 15.55 -15.11 1.81
N ILE A 124 14.56 -14.78 0.99
CA ILE A 124 14.74 -14.00 -0.24
C ILE A 124 15.30 -12.62 0.10
N ASP A 125 14.71 -11.95 1.10
CA ASP A 125 15.19 -10.67 1.61
C ASP A 125 16.65 -10.76 2.04
N LYS A 126 17.03 -11.81 2.77
CA LYS A 126 18.40 -12.04 3.18
C LYS A 126 19.32 -12.20 1.97
N MET A 127 18.98 -13.05 1.00
CA MET A 127 19.79 -13.27 -0.20
C MET A 127 20.02 -11.99 -1.02
N ILE A 128 18.97 -11.18 -1.18
CA ILE A 128 19.07 -9.90 -1.90
C ILE A 128 19.86 -8.89 -1.07
N ASN A 129 19.60 -8.78 0.23
CA ASN A 129 20.31 -7.87 1.12
C ASN A 129 21.81 -8.18 1.17
N ASP A 130 22.19 -9.45 1.32
CA ASP A 130 23.61 -9.86 1.41
C ASP A 130 24.37 -9.46 0.14
N PHE A 131 23.76 -9.66 -1.05
CA PHE A 131 24.33 -9.23 -2.32
C PHE A 131 24.40 -7.72 -2.44
N VAL A 132 23.34 -7.00 -2.08
CA VAL A 132 23.33 -5.53 -2.17
C VAL A 132 24.37 -4.91 -1.22
N VAL A 133 24.48 -5.43 0.00
CA VAL A 133 25.45 -4.97 1.01
C VAL A 133 26.89 -5.30 0.59
N SER A 134 27.15 -6.46 -0.02
CA SER A 134 28.49 -6.79 -0.51
C SER A 134 28.97 -5.82 -1.61
N HIS A 135 28.06 -5.14 -2.29
CA HIS A 135 28.34 -4.10 -3.28
C HIS A 135 28.24 -2.68 -2.71
N GLY A 136 28.22 -2.52 -1.38
CA GLY A 136 28.16 -1.22 -0.71
C GLY A 136 26.79 -0.53 -0.78
N GLY A 137 25.75 -1.24 -1.21
CA GLY A 137 24.40 -0.73 -1.37
C GLY A 137 23.49 -0.91 -0.16
N ILE A 138 22.22 -0.53 -0.35
CA ILE A 138 21.16 -0.64 0.66
C ILE A 138 19.93 -1.30 0.06
N TYR A 139 19.41 -2.31 0.75
CA TYR A 139 18.09 -2.90 0.52
C TYR A 139 17.11 -2.54 1.64
N ARG A 140 15.90 -2.12 1.28
CA ARG A 140 14.79 -1.89 2.23
C ARG A 140 13.48 -2.38 1.63
N ARG A 141 12.70 -3.14 2.41
CA ARG A 141 11.35 -3.60 2.05
C ARG A 141 10.32 -3.10 3.07
N TYR A 142 9.15 -2.75 2.58
CA TYR A 142 7.96 -2.40 3.36
C TYR A 142 6.76 -3.16 2.82
N SER A 143 6.40 -4.28 3.48
CA SER A 143 5.42 -5.24 2.95
C SER A 143 5.80 -5.67 1.53
N ASP A 144 5.06 -5.20 0.52
CA ASP A 144 5.18 -5.66 -0.85
C ASP A 144 6.08 -4.73 -1.68
N ASP A 145 6.26 -3.48 -1.21
CA ASP A 145 7.13 -2.48 -1.84
C ASP A 145 8.57 -2.65 -1.37
N PHE A 146 9.55 -2.56 -2.26
CA PHE A 146 10.97 -2.53 -1.89
C PHE A 146 11.75 -1.49 -2.70
N ILE A 147 12.92 -1.12 -2.16
CA ILE A 147 13.91 -0.27 -2.79
C ILE A 147 15.31 -0.86 -2.60
N ILE A 148 16.07 -0.85 -3.69
CA ILE A 148 17.49 -1.21 -3.73
C ILE A 148 18.25 0.01 -4.25
N ILE A 149 19.33 0.36 -3.56
CA ILE A 149 20.24 1.44 -3.95
C ILE A 149 21.64 0.83 -4.06
N LEU A 150 22.23 0.89 -5.25
CA LEU A 150 23.58 0.42 -5.53
C LEU A 150 24.49 1.60 -5.90
N PRO A 151 25.63 1.81 -5.21
CA PRO A 151 26.59 2.86 -5.54
C PRO A 151 27.22 2.61 -6.90
N MET A 152 27.30 3.61 -7.75
CA MET A 152 28.03 3.45 -9.02
C MET A 152 29.56 3.30 -8.83
N ALA A 153 30.08 3.63 -7.64
CA ALA A 153 31.50 3.48 -7.32
C ALA A 153 31.92 2.02 -7.07
N THR A 154 30.97 1.17 -6.69
CA THR A 154 31.22 -0.23 -6.27
C THR A 154 30.26 -1.21 -6.96
N SER A 155 29.49 -0.75 -7.94
CA SER A 155 28.49 -1.55 -8.64
C SER A 155 28.33 -1.08 -10.09
N SER A 156 27.90 -1.99 -10.95
CA SER A 156 27.61 -1.75 -12.35
C SER A 156 26.11 -1.96 -12.66
N LEU A 157 25.73 -1.77 -13.93
CA LEU A 157 24.40 -2.14 -14.41
C LEU A 157 24.17 -3.66 -14.35
N ASP A 158 25.22 -4.45 -14.53
CA ASP A 158 25.14 -5.92 -14.52
C ASP A 158 24.70 -6.42 -13.14
N ASP A 159 25.08 -5.74 -12.06
CA ASP A 159 24.63 -6.08 -10.70
C ASP A 159 23.11 -5.91 -10.53
N VAL A 160 22.53 -4.88 -11.16
CA VAL A 160 21.07 -4.70 -11.20
C VAL A 160 20.42 -5.82 -12.01
N GLU A 161 21.02 -6.21 -13.13
CA GLU A 161 20.53 -7.32 -13.95
C GLU A 161 20.58 -8.67 -13.22
N VAL A 162 21.64 -8.92 -12.43
CA VAL A 162 21.74 -10.10 -11.56
C VAL A 162 20.59 -10.13 -10.55
N ILE A 163 20.22 -8.99 -9.96
CA ILE A 163 19.08 -8.91 -9.04
C ILE A 163 17.77 -9.22 -9.77
N ILE A 164 17.55 -8.67 -10.95
CA ILE A 164 16.36 -8.93 -11.78
C ILE A 164 16.26 -10.43 -12.10
N LYS A 165 17.35 -11.04 -12.57
CA LYS A 165 17.42 -12.49 -12.88
C LYS A 165 17.12 -13.36 -11.67
N ARG A 166 17.57 -12.97 -10.47
CA ARG A 166 17.20 -13.67 -9.22
C ARG A 166 15.70 -13.61 -8.98
N PHE A 167 15.06 -12.46 -9.12
CA PHE A 167 13.60 -12.36 -9.01
C PHE A 167 12.87 -13.17 -10.09
N GLU A 168 13.38 -13.21 -11.32
CA GLU A 168 12.84 -14.06 -12.39
C GLU A 168 12.93 -15.54 -12.03
N SER A 169 14.05 -16.00 -11.48
CA SER A 169 14.16 -17.39 -10.98
C SER A 169 13.13 -17.73 -9.90
N PHE A 170 12.73 -16.76 -9.07
CA PHE A 170 11.70 -16.96 -8.05
C PHE A 170 10.30 -17.02 -8.66
N LYS A 171 10.09 -16.26 -9.75
CA LYS A 171 8.86 -16.31 -10.54
C LYS A 171 8.72 -17.66 -11.23
N ASP A 172 9.78 -18.19 -11.83
CA ASP A 172 9.77 -19.48 -12.54
C ASP A 172 9.47 -20.65 -11.60
N ARG A 173 9.93 -20.57 -10.35
CA ARG A 173 9.57 -21.51 -9.27
C ARG A 173 8.17 -21.29 -8.70
N GLY A 174 7.45 -20.27 -9.16
CA GLY A 174 6.11 -19.91 -8.70
C GLY A 174 6.05 -19.33 -7.29
N ILE A 175 7.17 -18.85 -6.74
CA ILE A 175 7.29 -18.37 -5.36
C ILE A 175 7.00 -16.87 -5.26
N LEU A 176 7.59 -16.05 -6.13
CA LEU A 176 7.51 -14.59 -6.01
C LEU A 176 7.61 -13.95 -7.39
N GLU A 177 6.73 -13.00 -7.68
CA GLU A 177 6.70 -12.31 -8.97
C GLU A 177 6.65 -10.80 -8.77
N LEU A 178 7.60 -10.10 -9.40
CA LEU A 178 7.60 -8.64 -9.46
C LEU A 178 6.42 -8.14 -10.29
N GLN A 179 5.80 -7.04 -9.86
CA GLN A 179 4.77 -6.32 -10.61
C GLN A 179 5.46 -5.50 -11.72
N PRO A 180 5.31 -5.87 -13.01
CA PRO A 180 6.04 -5.21 -14.09
C PRO A 180 5.73 -3.72 -14.19
N GLU A 181 4.47 -3.32 -13.99
CA GLU A 181 4.04 -1.91 -14.08
C GLU A 181 4.49 -1.05 -12.91
N LYS A 182 5.08 -1.62 -11.86
CA LYS A 182 5.62 -0.87 -10.72
C LYS A 182 7.14 -1.02 -10.57
N THR A 183 7.73 -1.98 -11.26
CA THR A 183 9.17 -2.23 -11.20
C THR A 183 9.89 -1.26 -12.13
N GLN A 184 10.78 -0.45 -11.57
CA GLN A 184 11.47 0.62 -12.30
C GLN A 184 12.91 0.73 -11.82
N VAL A 185 13.82 1.06 -12.74
CA VAL A 185 15.24 1.27 -12.44
C VAL A 185 15.64 2.67 -12.87
N TYR A 186 16.40 3.34 -12.02
CA TYR A 186 16.85 4.69 -12.19
C TYR A 186 18.37 4.79 -12.08
N LYS A 187 18.94 5.70 -12.86
CA LYS A 187 20.30 6.21 -12.67
C LYS A 187 20.20 7.58 -12.02
N LEU A 188 20.74 7.71 -10.82
CA LEU A 188 20.95 8.98 -10.13
C LEU A 188 22.40 9.40 -10.37
N GLN A 189 22.63 10.63 -10.86
CA GLN A 189 23.96 11.20 -11.03
C GLN A 189 23.89 12.72 -10.86
N SER A 190 24.67 13.29 -9.94
CA SER A 190 24.80 14.74 -9.73
C SER A 190 23.45 15.46 -9.59
N HIS A 191 22.53 14.90 -8.78
CA HIS A 191 21.16 15.40 -8.56
C HIS A 191 20.20 15.29 -9.77
N SER A 192 20.61 14.60 -10.84
CA SER A 192 19.74 14.24 -11.95
C SER A 192 19.31 12.79 -11.85
N ILE A 193 18.02 12.52 -12.08
CA ILE A 193 17.47 11.16 -12.14
C ILE A 193 16.98 10.88 -13.55
N VAL A 194 17.42 9.75 -14.09
CA VAL A 194 16.96 9.22 -15.37
C VAL A 194 16.43 7.81 -15.15
N ASN A 195 15.22 7.53 -15.62
CA ASN A 195 14.71 6.16 -15.67
C ASN A 195 15.41 5.43 -16.82
N ILE A 196 15.97 4.26 -16.54
CA ILE A 196 16.80 3.47 -17.46
C ILE A 196 16.26 2.05 -17.64
N GLY A 197 14.96 1.85 -17.44
CA GLY A 197 14.29 0.56 -17.57
C GLY A 197 14.44 -0.10 -18.95
N HIS A 198 14.62 0.69 -20.02
CA HIS A 198 14.84 0.20 -21.38
C HIS A 198 16.16 -0.54 -21.58
N LEU A 199 17.14 -0.38 -20.66
CA LEU A 199 18.43 -1.06 -20.75
C LEU A 199 18.37 -2.53 -20.33
N PHE A 200 17.26 -2.99 -19.75
CA PHE A 200 17.10 -4.35 -19.25
C PHE A 200 16.26 -5.20 -20.21
N THR A 201 16.43 -6.52 -20.14
CA THR A 201 15.66 -7.49 -20.91
C THR A 201 14.97 -8.49 -19.97
N PRO A 202 13.62 -8.56 -19.95
CA PRO A 202 12.69 -7.69 -20.67
C PRO A 202 12.77 -6.23 -20.18
N SER A 203 12.36 -5.29 -21.03
CA SER A 203 12.39 -3.88 -20.67
C SER A 203 11.46 -3.58 -19.49
N LEU A 204 11.96 -2.77 -18.55
CA LEU A 204 11.24 -2.37 -17.35
C LEU A 204 10.47 -1.06 -17.56
N ASN A 205 9.57 -0.75 -16.62
CA ASN A 205 8.65 0.37 -16.77
C ASN A 205 9.34 1.75 -16.63
N GLU A 206 9.23 2.57 -17.69
CA GLU A 206 9.78 3.93 -17.74
C GLU A 206 8.78 5.07 -17.52
N LYS A 207 7.53 4.75 -17.14
CA LYS A 207 6.42 5.71 -17.02
C LYS A 207 6.73 6.91 -16.13
N HIS A 208 7.48 6.71 -15.05
CA HIS A 208 7.78 7.75 -14.07
C HIS A 208 9.22 8.20 -14.16
N LYS A 209 9.42 9.51 -14.38
CA LYS A 209 10.73 10.18 -14.39
C LYS A 209 11.29 10.50 -12.99
N THR A 210 10.48 10.27 -11.95
CA THR A 210 10.85 10.48 -10.54
C THR A 210 10.66 9.19 -9.76
N ILE A 211 11.43 9.02 -8.69
CA ILE A 211 11.36 7.86 -7.81
C ILE A 211 10.17 8.04 -6.87
N ASN A 212 9.25 7.08 -6.87
CA ASN A 212 8.09 7.09 -5.97
C ASN A 212 8.19 5.92 -5.00
N PHE A 213 8.30 6.21 -3.70
CA PHE A 213 8.46 5.17 -2.67
C PHE A 213 7.77 5.59 -1.37
N ILE A 214 6.96 4.70 -0.77
CA ILE A 214 6.24 4.88 0.52
C ILE A 214 5.66 6.30 0.71
N GLY A 215 4.84 6.74 -0.25
CA GLY A 215 4.14 8.03 -0.14
C GLY A 215 4.99 9.28 -0.41
N PHE A 216 6.26 9.11 -0.76
CA PHE A 216 7.18 10.17 -1.18
C PHE A 216 7.51 10.09 -2.67
N THR A 217 7.93 11.23 -3.20
CA THR A 217 8.48 11.37 -4.55
C THR A 217 9.82 12.08 -4.45
N PHE A 218 10.82 11.58 -5.16
CA PHE A 218 12.17 12.15 -5.23
C PHE A 218 12.55 12.38 -6.69
N ASP A 219 12.98 13.61 -7.01
CA ASP A 219 13.34 14.04 -8.37
C ASP A 219 14.85 14.16 -8.61
N GLY A 220 15.67 13.78 -7.63
CA GLY A 220 17.13 13.89 -7.67
C GLY A 220 17.65 15.03 -6.80
N ASN A 221 16.81 16.03 -6.53
CA ASN A 221 17.15 17.19 -5.71
C ASN A 221 16.22 17.33 -4.49
N ALA A 222 14.92 17.21 -4.71
CA ALA A 222 13.90 17.47 -3.71
C ALA A 222 13.07 16.22 -3.37
N ILE A 223 12.75 16.08 -2.08
CA ILE A 223 11.79 15.10 -1.58
C ILE A 223 10.45 15.81 -1.38
N LYS A 224 9.40 15.28 -1.99
CA LYS A 224 8.04 15.82 -1.94
C LYS A 224 7.06 14.74 -1.50
N ILE A 225 5.91 15.15 -0.99
CA ILE A 225 4.78 14.23 -0.80
C ILE A 225 4.26 13.80 -2.16
N ARG A 226 4.00 12.50 -2.32
CA ARG A 226 3.46 11.95 -3.55
C ARG A 226 2.13 12.64 -3.90
N GLU A 227 2.00 13.10 -5.14
CA GLU A 227 0.81 13.83 -5.61
C GLU A 227 -0.50 13.07 -5.34
N LYS A 228 -0.49 11.73 -5.51
CA LYS A 228 -1.64 10.87 -5.22
C LYS A 228 -2.13 11.00 -3.77
N THR A 229 -1.24 11.22 -2.81
CA THR A 229 -1.58 11.44 -1.40
C THR A 229 -2.32 12.78 -1.24
N THR A 230 -1.76 13.84 -1.80
CA THR A 230 -2.34 15.19 -1.79
C THR A 230 -3.70 15.23 -2.51
N SER A 231 -3.81 14.60 -3.67
CA SER A 231 -5.07 14.51 -4.42
C SER A 231 -6.14 13.74 -3.66
N LYS A 232 -5.80 12.64 -2.98
CA LYS A 232 -6.74 11.91 -2.11
C LYS A 232 -7.21 12.76 -0.93
N TYR A 233 -6.33 13.57 -0.35
CA TYR A 233 -6.69 14.52 0.70
C TYR A 233 -7.74 15.52 0.19
N TYR A 234 -7.48 16.21 -0.93
CA TYR A 234 -8.42 17.18 -1.50
C TYR A 234 -9.74 16.52 -1.91
N TYR A 235 -9.69 15.34 -2.53
CA TYR A 235 -10.89 14.58 -2.86
C TYR A 235 -11.78 14.33 -1.63
N ARG A 236 -11.21 13.82 -0.53
CA ARG A 236 -11.94 13.56 0.71
C ARG A 236 -12.48 14.85 1.35
N MET A 237 -11.69 15.91 1.33
CA MET A 237 -12.08 17.24 1.79
C MET A 237 -13.31 17.75 1.01
N HIS A 238 -13.22 17.80 -0.33
CA HIS A 238 -14.32 18.26 -1.18
C HIS A 238 -15.56 17.39 -1.02
N HIS A 239 -15.42 16.07 -0.97
CA HIS A 239 -16.56 15.18 -0.76
C HIS A 239 -17.28 15.45 0.56
N LYS A 240 -16.54 15.65 1.64
CA LYS A 240 -17.13 15.95 2.94
C LYS A 240 -17.75 17.36 2.96
N ALA A 241 -17.09 18.34 2.36
CA ALA A 241 -17.60 19.70 2.21
C ALA A 241 -18.92 19.74 1.43
N LYS A 242 -19.02 19.04 0.30
CA LYS A 242 -20.26 18.91 -0.47
C LYS A 242 -21.38 18.27 0.34
N GLY A 243 -21.07 17.20 1.09
CA GLY A 243 -22.03 16.59 2.00
C GLY A 243 -22.55 17.58 3.05
N VAL A 244 -21.66 18.38 3.65
CA VAL A 244 -22.02 19.43 4.60
C VAL A 244 -22.91 20.49 3.96
N ALA A 245 -22.55 20.95 2.76
CA ALA A 245 -23.30 21.96 2.02
C ALA A 245 -24.72 21.49 1.69
N HIS A 246 -24.88 20.24 1.24
CA HIS A 246 -26.18 19.68 0.85
C HIS A 246 -27.10 19.40 2.04
N GLN A 247 -26.57 18.90 3.17
CA GLN A 247 -27.39 18.34 4.24
C GLN A 247 -27.58 19.27 5.44
N TYR A 248 -26.70 20.26 5.61
CA TYR A 248 -26.59 21.01 6.86
C TYR A 248 -26.55 22.54 6.67
N TYR A 249 -26.96 23.04 5.50
CA TYR A 249 -27.20 24.47 5.33
C TYR A 249 -28.49 24.86 6.08
N ARG A 250 -28.38 25.78 7.04
CA ARG A 250 -29.50 26.30 7.83
C ARG A 250 -29.28 27.78 8.11
N ASN A 251 -30.32 28.62 7.97
CA ASN A 251 -30.32 30.03 8.38
C ASN A 251 -29.00 30.78 8.08
N LYS A 252 -28.51 30.68 6.83
CA LYS A 252 -27.28 31.33 6.31
C LYS A 252 -25.94 30.77 6.82
N TYR A 253 -25.90 29.68 7.58
CA TYR A 253 -24.67 29.01 8.01
C TYR A 253 -24.70 27.49 7.75
N TYR A 254 -23.55 26.83 7.87
CA TYR A 254 -23.40 25.38 7.68
C TYR A 254 -23.16 24.68 9.02
N LYS A 255 -24.15 23.95 9.52
CA LYS A 255 -24.01 23.17 10.75
C LYS A 255 -22.97 22.05 10.54
N GLY A 256 -21.91 22.01 11.33
CA GLY A 256 -20.82 21.02 11.18
C GLY A 256 -19.64 21.46 10.30
N ALA A 257 -19.63 22.68 9.77
CA ALA A 257 -18.47 23.23 9.06
C ALA A 257 -17.25 23.38 9.99
N ASP A 258 -17.47 23.66 11.26
CA ASP A 258 -16.45 23.63 12.32
C ASP A 258 -15.72 22.27 12.39
N LYS A 259 -16.44 21.14 12.27
CA LYS A 259 -15.82 19.80 12.22
C LYS A 259 -15.07 19.55 10.91
N LEU A 260 -15.52 20.16 9.82
CA LEU A 260 -14.85 20.06 8.51
C LEU A 260 -13.52 20.81 8.53
N TYR A 261 -13.50 22.07 8.97
CA TYR A 261 -12.27 22.84 9.15
C TYR A 261 -11.35 22.13 10.15
N ARG A 262 -11.87 21.65 11.28
CA ARG A 262 -11.07 20.87 12.24
C ARG A 262 -10.49 19.55 11.70
N LEU A 263 -10.96 19.01 10.58
CA LEU A 263 -10.40 17.78 10.01
C LEU A 263 -9.43 18.06 8.84
N TYR A 264 -9.65 19.16 8.13
CA TYR A 264 -8.96 19.50 6.89
C TYR A 264 -8.31 20.88 6.94
N SER A 265 -8.01 21.39 8.13
CA SER A 265 -7.19 22.59 8.30
C SER A 265 -6.06 22.34 9.30
N PRO A 266 -4.99 23.14 9.23
CA PRO A 266 -3.86 23.08 10.17
C PRO A 266 -4.29 23.18 11.64
N ASN A 267 -5.32 24.01 11.91
CA ASN A 267 -5.88 24.26 13.25
C ASN A 267 -6.67 23.07 13.83
N GLY A 268 -6.77 21.99 13.08
CA GLY A 268 -7.59 20.83 13.36
C GLY A 268 -6.87 19.65 14.01
N GLN A 269 -6.32 19.81 15.22
CA GLN A 269 -5.66 18.70 15.92
C GLN A 269 -6.61 18.08 16.95
N TYR A 270 -7.14 16.88 16.68
CA TYR A 270 -7.85 16.10 17.70
C TYR A 270 -7.49 14.61 17.61
N GLY A 271 -7.28 13.96 18.76
CA GLY A 271 -6.97 12.53 18.86
C GLY A 271 -5.68 12.13 18.14
N LYS A 272 -5.78 11.29 17.10
CA LYS A 272 -4.64 10.67 16.39
C LYS A 272 -3.91 11.60 15.38
N GLY A 273 -4.33 12.86 15.25
CA GLY A 273 -3.81 13.85 14.30
C GLY A 273 -4.53 13.87 12.95
N ASN A 274 -4.22 14.85 12.10
CA ASN A 274 -4.78 15.02 10.75
C ASN A 274 -3.68 15.00 9.66
N TYR A 275 -4.05 15.30 8.41
CA TYR A 275 -3.07 15.33 7.31
C TYR A 275 -1.94 16.34 7.54
N PHE A 276 -2.22 17.50 8.13
CA PHE A 276 -1.19 18.48 8.50
C PHE A 276 -0.30 17.98 9.62
N THR A 277 -0.83 17.25 10.61
CA THR A 277 0.01 16.58 11.61
C THR A 277 1.01 15.62 10.95
N TYR A 278 0.58 14.91 9.91
CA TYR A 278 1.49 14.09 9.09
C TYR A 278 2.51 14.97 8.33
N LEU A 279 2.08 16.02 7.64
CA LEU A 279 2.98 16.94 6.93
C LEU A 279 4.02 17.58 7.87
N SER A 280 3.63 18.00 9.08
CA SER A 280 4.56 18.57 10.07
C SER A 280 5.59 17.56 10.55
N ARG A 281 5.20 16.28 10.71
CA ARG A 281 6.16 15.21 11.05
C ARG A 281 7.16 14.98 9.91
N VAL A 282 6.68 15.01 8.67
CA VAL A 282 7.54 14.88 7.48
C VAL A 282 8.48 16.09 7.36
N GLN A 283 7.98 17.32 7.52
CA GLN A 283 8.79 18.54 7.49
C GLN A 283 9.89 18.50 8.56
N ARG A 284 9.61 17.94 9.75
CA ARG A 284 10.63 17.75 10.78
C ARG A 284 11.69 16.71 10.39
N ALA A 285 11.29 15.65 9.70
CA ALA A 285 12.21 14.63 9.19
C ALA A 285 13.06 15.13 8.01
N PHE A 286 12.55 16.09 7.24
CA PHE A 286 13.23 16.72 6.11
C PHE A 286 13.21 18.26 6.21
N PRO A 287 13.96 18.87 7.14
CA PRO A 287 13.88 20.30 7.42
C PRO A 287 14.16 21.21 6.21
N ASN A 288 15.05 20.77 5.32
CA ASN A 288 15.49 21.54 4.15
C ASN A 288 14.60 21.36 2.92
N GLN A 289 13.51 20.60 3.03
CA GLN A 289 12.61 20.30 1.92
C GLN A 289 11.29 21.06 2.08
N SER A 290 10.71 21.54 0.98
CA SER A 290 9.41 22.22 1.01
C SER A 290 8.28 21.19 0.99
N ILE A 291 7.81 20.78 2.18
CA ILE A 291 6.79 19.74 2.35
C ILE A 291 5.40 20.32 2.60
N MET A 292 5.34 21.48 3.26
CA MET A 292 4.09 22.08 3.70
C MET A 292 3.24 22.60 2.53
N ILE A 293 1.92 22.51 2.68
CA ILE A 293 0.96 23.07 1.71
C ILE A 293 0.47 24.42 2.27
N PRO A 294 0.36 25.48 1.45
CA PRO A 294 -0.13 26.79 1.90
C PRO A 294 -1.54 26.71 2.53
N GLU A 295 -1.66 27.20 3.76
CA GLU A 295 -2.88 27.09 4.57
C GLU A 295 -4.06 27.90 3.98
N ASP A 296 -3.77 29.10 3.48
CA ASP A 296 -4.77 30.03 2.92
C ASP A 296 -5.51 29.41 1.73
N ARG A 297 -4.79 28.66 0.90
CA ARG A 297 -5.34 27.95 -0.25
C ARG A 297 -6.35 26.89 0.19
N ILE A 298 -6.12 26.24 1.33
CA ILE A 298 -6.95 25.16 1.84
C ILE A 298 -8.24 25.71 2.46
N MET A 299 -8.11 26.74 3.30
CA MET A 299 -9.26 27.43 3.90
C MET A 299 -10.17 28.00 2.81
N THR A 300 -9.58 28.63 1.79
CA THR A 300 -10.29 29.15 0.62
C THR A 300 -11.02 28.03 -0.14
N ASN A 301 -10.34 26.90 -0.40
CA ASN A 301 -10.95 25.76 -1.09
C ASN A 301 -12.15 25.17 -0.34
N ILE A 302 -12.07 25.04 0.99
CA ILE A 302 -13.21 24.58 1.81
C ILE A 302 -14.37 25.57 1.68
N ARG A 303 -14.10 26.88 1.86
CA ARG A 303 -15.12 27.94 1.79
C ARG A 303 -15.82 27.98 0.43
N LEU A 304 -15.05 27.94 -0.66
CA LEU A 304 -15.57 27.93 -2.03
C LEU A 304 -16.40 26.67 -2.30
N THR A 305 -15.93 25.50 -1.86
CA THR A 305 -16.69 24.25 -2.04
C THR A 305 -18.03 24.30 -1.32
N LEU A 306 -18.06 24.80 -0.08
CA LEU A 306 -19.31 24.97 0.66
C LEU A 306 -20.24 25.92 -0.10
N LYS A 307 -19.76 27.11 -0.48
CA LYS A 307 -20.56 28.15 -1.17
C LYS A 307 -21.13 27.66 -2.51
N ASN A 308 -20.31 27.00 -3.33
CA ASN A 308 -20.67 26.60 -4.69
C ASN A 308 -21.56 25.35 -4.75
N ASN A 309 -21.77 24.67 -3.62
CA ASN A 309 -22.61 23.47 -3.54
C ASN A 309 -23.77 23.69 -2.57
N ARG A 310 -24.21 24.94 -2.37
CA ARG A 310 -25.50 25.22 -1.73
C ARG A 310 -26.59 24.67 -2.63
N TRP A 311 -27.49 23.87 -2.07
CA TRP A 311 -28.78 23.68 -2.73
C TRP A 311 -29.58 24.96 -2.48
N GLY A 312 -30.09 25.54 -3.57
CA GLY A 312 -31.11 26.58 -3.53
C GLY A 312 -32.42 26.01 -3.02
#